data_AF-A0A7S0LBL4-F1
#
_entry.id   AF-A0A7S0LBL4-F1
#
_cell.length_a   1.000
_cell.length_b   1.000
_cell.length_c   1.000
_cell.angle_alpha   90.00
_cell.angle_beta   90.00
_cell.angle_gamma   90.00
#
_symmetry.space_group_name_H-M   'P 1'
#
loop_
_entity.id
_entity.type
_entity.pdbx_description
1 polymer ?
#
loop_
_entity_poly.entity_id
_entity_poly.type
_entity_poly.pdbx_seq_one_letter_code
_entity_poly.pdbx_strand_id
1 'polypeptide(L)'
;KRMLQRKLKQAIDPTLASDELTEALNVLSGFYTTNSLADRRALRSTVESQALSLNKRLLHAFTQLEAELDTAEGELEEICTASSAIASRLHSTRAATEDLISQTAALREQALHTSKCERLASALANGLQLPPEEEAVLNSPPDAAHELDKLLGALALARKVHGRGRSLAGSEFDALSKQVCAQMS
;
A
#
# COMPACT_ATOMS: atom_id res chain seq x y z
N LYS A 1 -53.66 4.05 81.30
CA LYS A 1 -53.92 4.99 80.17
C LYS A 1 -52.84 6.08 80.00
N ARG A 2 -52.43 6.83 81.03
CA ARG A 2 -51.38 7.90 80.89
C ARG A 2 -49.99 7.41 80.46
N MET A 3 -49.58 6.21 80.86
CA MET A 3 -48.27 5.63 80.47
C MET A 3 -48.22 5.28 78.97
N LEU A 4 -49.33 4.80 78.40
CA LEU A 4 -49.46 4.54 76.96
C LEU A 4 -49.42 5.85 76.17
N GLN A 5 -50.10 6.90 76.64
CA GLN A 5 -50.05 8.21 76.00
C GLN A 5 -48.67 8.84 76.05
N ARG A 6 -47.89 8.64 77.13
CA ARG A 6 -46.47 9.06 77.19
C ARG A 6 -45.61 8.28 76.20
N LYS A 7 -45.74 6.95 76.16
CA LYS A 7 -45.00 6.11 75.19
C LYS A 7 -45.37 6.42 73.74
N LEU A 8 -46.65 6.71 73.49
CA LEU A 8 -47.14 7.11 72.17
C LEU A 8 -46.62 8.48 71.78
N LYS A 9 -46.68 9.47 72.68
CA LYS A 9 -46.11 10.81 72.43
C LYS A 9 -44.60 10.77 72.21
N GLN A 10 -43.88 9.94 72.95
CA GLN A 10 -42.44 9.76 72.79
C GLN A 10 -42.07 9.00 71.51
N ALA A 11 -42.96 8.14 71.01
CA ALA A 11 -42.80 7.48 69.71
C ALA A 11 -43.14 8.39 68.51
N ILE A 12 -43.87 9.49 68.75
CA ILE A 12 -44.33 10.46 67.74
C ILE A 12 -43.54 11.78 67.85
N ASP A 13 -42.50 11.84 68.69
CA ASP A 13 -41.71 13.05 68.92
C ASP A 13 -41.15 13.58 67.57
N PRO A 14 -41.32 14.88 67.23
CA PRO A 14 -40.96 15.44 65.93
C PRO A 14 -39.44 15.48 65.68
N THR A 15 -38.61 15.14 66.67
CA THR A 15 -37.18 14.85 66.48
C THR A 15 -36.93 13.51 65.78
N LEU A 16 -37.93 12.63 65.68
CA LEU A 16 -37.93 11.50 64.75
C LEU A 16 -38.24 11.90 63.29
N ALA A 17 -38.66 13.14 63.02
CA ALA A 17 -38.93 13.62 61.67
C ALA A 17 -37.71 14.27 61.01
N SER A 18 -36.49 13.80 61.34
CA SER A 18 -35.31 14.10 60.53
C SER A 18 -35.47 13.40 59.17
N ASP A 19 -35.14 14.10 58.08
CA ASP A 19 -35.20 13.55 56.72
C ASP A 19 -34.42 12.23 56.61
N GLU A 20 -33.24 12.16 57.25
CA GLU A 20 -32.43 10.95 57.36
C GLU A 20 -33.13 9.78 58.05
N LEU A 21 -33.92 10.05 59.09
CA LEU A 21 -34.66 8.98 59.79
C LEU A 21 -35.82 8.49 58.93
N THR A 22 -36.50 9.39 58.23
CA THR A 22 -37.58 9.00 57.31
C THR A 22 -37.04 8.18 56.14
N GLU A 23 -35.88 8.55 55.60
CA GLU A 23 -35.20 7.79 54.55
C GLU A 23 -34.74 6.42 55.05
N ALA A 24 -34.11 6.36 56.23
CA ALA A 24 -33.72 5.10 56.86
C ALA A 24 -34.91 4.18 57.12
N LEU A 25 -36.04 4.71 57.58
CA LEU A 25 -37.28 3.95 57.76
C LEU A 25 -37.89 3.51 56.43
N ASN A 26 -37.78 4.31 55.38
CA ASN A 26 -38.26 3.97 54.04
C ASN A 26 -37.45 2.81 53.46
N VAL A 27 -36.11 2.87 53.59
CA VAL A 27 -35.19 1.77 53.26
C VAL A 27 -35.53 0.52 54.07
N LEU A 28 -35.80 0.66 55.37
CA LEU A 28 -36.18 -0.43 56.26
C LEU A 28 -37.50 -1.10 55.85
N SER A 29 -38.47 -0.30 55.39
CA SER A 29 -39.77 -0.79 54.88
C SER A 29 -39.63 -1.62 53.60
N GLY A 30 -38.54 -1.42 52.84
CA GLY A 30 -38.18 -2.25 51.71
C GLY A 30 -37.74 -3.67 52.09
N PHE A 31 -37.26 -3.90 53.32
CA PHE A 31 -36.82 -5.22 53.77
C PHE A 31 -37.95 -6.12 54.28
N TYR A 32 -39.08 -5.56 54.70
CA TYR A 32 -40.21 -6.33 55.18
C TYR A 32 -41.55 -5.63 54.99
N THR A 33 -42.54 -6.37 54.52
CA THR A 33 -43.94 -5.91 54.34
C THR A 33 -44.77 -6.01 55.61
N THR A 34 -44.35 -6.85 56.57
CA THR A 34 -45.00 -7.03 57.87
C THR A 34 -44.00 -6.84 59.00
N ASN A 35 -44.37 -6.09 60.05
CA ASN A 35 -43.47 -5.81 61.18
C ASN A 35 -43.60 -6.87 62.29
N SER A 36 -43.40 -8.15 61.95
CA SER A 36 -43.48 -9.24 62.93
C SER A 36 -42.19 -9.35 63.76
N LEU A 37 -42.28 -10.07 64.89
CA LEU A 37 -41.12 -10.32 65.75
C LEU A 37 -40.09 -11.26 65.10
N ALA A 38 -40.54 -12.12 64.18
CA ALA A 38 -39.66 -12.95 63.37
C ALA A 38 -38.89 -12.11 62.32
N ASP A 39 -39.58 -11.20 61.63
CA ASP A 39 -38.99 -10.32 60.61
C ASP A 39 -37.91 -9.40 61.20
N ARG A 40 -38.16 -8.83 62.38
CA ARG A 40 -37.16 -8.04 63.11
C ARG A 40 -35.92 -8.84 63.52
N ARG A 41 -36.08 -10.11 63.89
CA ARG A 41 -34.96 -10.99 64.24
C ARG A 41 -34.15 -11.41 63.01
N ALA A 42 -34.82 -11.59 61.87
CA ALA A 42 -34.21 -11.98 60.61
C ALA A 42 -33.65 -10.81 59.78
N LEU A 43 -33.96 -9.56 60.12
CA LEU A 43 -33.53 -8.36 59.38
C LEU A 43 -32.02 -8.36 59.13
N ARG A 44 -31.22 -8.61 60.17
CA ARG A 44 -29.76 -8.60 60.05
C ARG A 44 -29.27 -9.62 59.02
N SER A 45 -29.75 -10.87 59.08
CA SER A 45 -29.33 -11.89 58.11
C SER A 45 -29.84 -11.59 56.71
N THR A 46 -31.00 -10.95 56.59
CA THR A 46 -31.59 -10.55 55.30
C THR A 46 -30.75 -9.46 54.64
N VAL A 47 -30.38 -8.42 55.41
CA VAL A 47 -29.50 -7.33 54.97
C VAL A 47 -28.12 -7.89 54.60
N GLU A 48 -27.53 -8.74 55.44
CA GLU A 48 -26.23 -9.36 55.17
C GLU A 48 -26.27 -10.25 53.91
N SER A 49 -27.34 -11.03 53.71
CA SER A 49 -27.54 -11.86 52.52
C SER A 49 -27.68 -11.03 51.24
N GLN A 50 -28.45 -9.94 51.28
CA GLN A 50 -28.60 -9.05 50.14
C GLN A 50 -27.30 -8.30 49.81
N ALA A 51 -26.57 -7.83 50.83
CA ALA A 51 -25.25 -7.22 50.65
C ALA A 51 -24.26 -8.22 50.04
N LEU A 52 -24.24 -9.47 50.51
CA LEU A 52 -23.43 -10.54 49.93
C LEU A 52 -23.81 -10.82 48.47
N SER A 53 -25.11 -10.88 48.17
CA SER A 53 -25.62 -11.08 46.81
C SER A 53 -25.21 -9.93 45.88
N LEU A 54 -25.33 -8.69 46.33
CA LEU A 54 -24.92 -7.50 45.60
C LEU A 54 -23.41 -7.53 45.32
N ASN A 55 -22.59 -7.83 46.34
CA ASN A 55 -21.14 -7.93 46.20
C ASN A 55 -20.74 -9.02 45.21
N LYS A 56 -21.40 -10.18 45.24
CA LYS A 56 -21.17 -11.26 44.26
C LYS A 56 -21.50 -10.82 42.83
N ARG A 57 -22.60 -10.09 42.64
CA ARG A 57 -22.97 -9.55 41.33
C ARG A 57 -21.98 -8.50 40.83
N LEU A 58 -21.53 -7.61 41.72
CA LEU A 58 -20.50 -6.62 41.40
C LEU A 58 -19.19 -7.28 40.99
N LEU A 59 -18.75 -8.28 41.76
CA LEU A 59 -17.54 -9.01 41.46
C LEU A 59 -17.66 -9.73 40.11
N HIS A 60 -18.81 -10.36 39.83
CA HIS A 60 -19.05 -10.99 38.54
C HIS A 60 -19.02 -9.99 37.37
N ALA A 61 -19.66 -8.83 37.53
CA ALA A 61 -19.64 -7.77 36.51
C ALA A 61 -18.21 -7.24 36.27
N PHE A 62 -17.41 -7.06 37.33
CA PHE A 62 -16.02 -6.66 37.17
C PHE A 62 -15.17 -7.72 36.49
N THR A 63 -15.36 -9.00 36.80
CA THR A 63 -14.63 -10.07 36.10
C THR A 63 -14.97 -10.16 34.62
N GLN A 64 -16.23 -9.85 34.24
CA GLN A 64 -16.62 -9.77 32.84
C GLN A 64 -15.99 -8.56 32.16
N LEU A 65 -16.01 -7.40 32.81
CA LEU A 65 -15.39 -6.19 32.31
C LEU A 65 -13.87 -6.35 32.12
N GLU A 66 -13.20 -7.01 33.07
CA GLU A 66 -11.77 -7.32 32.99
C GLU A 66 -11.48 -8.21 31.76
N ALA A 67 -12.26 -9.27 31.54
CA ALA A 67 -12.10 -10.13 30.38
C ALA A 67 -12.37 -9.40 29.04
N GLU A 68 -13.36 -8.51 29.00
CA GLU A 68 -13.63 -7.66 27.83
C GLU A 68 -12.48 -6.68 27.57
N LEU A 69 -11.88 -6.12 28.63
CA LEU A 69 -10.74 -5.22 28.51
C LEU A 69 -9.49 -5.97 28.02
N ASP A 70 -9.20 -7.15 28.57
CA ASP A 70 -8.10 -8.01 28.11
C ASP A 70 -8.24 -8.36 26.63
N THR A 71 -9.47 -8.63 26.18
CA THR A 71 -9.76 -8.92 24.76
C THR A 71 -9.49 -7.69 23.89
N ALA A 72 -9.94 -6.50 24.32
CA ALA A 72 -9.72 -5.26 23.60
C ALA A 72 -8.23 -4.87 23.54
N GLU A 73 -7.48 -5.12 24.62
CA GLU A 73 -6.02 -4.94 24.64
C GLU A 73 -5.33 -5.86 23.65
N GLY A 74 -5.72 -7.14 23.59
CA GLY A 74 -5.22 -8.10 22.60
C GLY A 74 -5.50 -7.66 21.16
N GLU A 75 -6.74 -7.24 20.86
CA GLU A 75 -7.11 -6.71 19.55
C GLU A 75 -6.29 -5.47 19.16
N LEU A 76 -6.02 -4.57 20.13
CA LEU A 76 -5.20 -3.39 19.88
C LEU A 76 -3.74 -3.76 19.57
N GLU A 77 -3.19 -4.75 20.26
CA GLU A 77 -1.84 -5.25 20.00
C GLU A 77 -1.75 -5.89 18.60
N GLU A 78 -2.75 -6.67 18.19
CA GLU A 78 -2.87 -7.20 16.84
C GLU A 78 -2.93 -6.10 15.78
N ILE A 79 -3.70 -5.04 16.01
CA ILE A 79 -3.76 -3.88 15.10
C ILE A 79 -2.40 -3.19 15.02
N CYS A 80 -1.71 -2.99 16.14
CA CYS A 80 -0.40 -2.35 16.18
C CYS A 80 0.65 -3.15 15.41
N THR A 81 0.66 -4.47 15.58
CA THR A 81 1.58 -5.37 14.85
C THR A 81 1.26 -5.41 13.36
N ALA A 82 -0.02 -5.51 12.99
CA ALA A 82 -0.45 -5.47 11.59
C ALA A 82 -0.10 -4.14 10.91
N SER A 83 -0.35 -3.02 11.58
CA SER A 83 0.00 -1.68 11.09
C SER A 83 1.51 -1.53 10.86
N SER A 84 2.32 -2.01 11.80
CA SER A 84 3.78 -2.00 11.69
C SER A 84 4.27 -2.87 10.52
N ALA A 85 3.67 -4.05 10.33
CA ALA A 85 3.98 -4.93 9.21
C ALA A 85 3.61 -4.29 7.85
N ILE A 86 2.46 -3.62 7.77
CA ILE A 86 2.03 -2.87 6.58
C ILE A 86 3.02 -1.74 6.28
N ALA A 87 3.40 -0.95 7.29
CA ALA A 87 4.37 0.14 7.12
C ALA A 87 5.72 -0.37 6.60
N SER A 88 6.23 -1.47 7.15
CA SER A 88 7.48 -2.10 6.70
C SER A 88 7.38 -2.59 5.25
N ARG A 89 6.28 -3.27 4.88
CA ARG A 89 6.04 -3.71 3.50
C ARG A 89 5.92 -2.54 2.54
N LEU A 90 5.25 -1.46 2.94
CA LEU A 90 5.14 -0.24 2.13
C LEU A 90 6.52 0.38 1.88
N HIS A 91 7.36 0.44 2.91
CA HIS A 91 8.72 0.97 2.77
C HIS A 91 9.57 0.11 1.82
N SER A 92 9.53 -1.22 1.98
CA SER A 92 10.25 -2.15 1.11
C SER A 92 9.77 -2.09 -0.35
N THR A 93 8.45 -2.06 -0.56
CA THR A 93 7.88 -1.94 -1.92
C THR A 93 8.24 -0.59 -2.55
N ARG A 94 8.22 0.50 -1.79
CA ARG A 94 8.66 1.81 -2.28
C ARG A 94 10.11 1.78 -2.75
N ALA A 95 11.02 1.24 -1.94
CA ALA A 95 12.43 1.09 -2.32
C ALA A 95 12.58 0.24 -3.60
N ALA A 96 11.91 -0.91 -3.68
CA ALA A 96 11.94 -1.77 -4.86
C ALA A 96 11.38 -1.05 -6.12
N THR A 97 10.32 -0.24 -5.97
CA THR A 97 9.78 0.53 -7.10
C THR A 97 10.71 1.64 -7.54
N GLU A 98 11.43 2.28 -6.62
CA GLU A 98 12.43 3.31 -6.94
C GLU A 98 13.59 2.71 -7.74
N ASP A 99 14.08 1.55 -7.32
CA ASP A 99 15.09 0.79 -8.05
C ASP A 99 14.60 0.41 -9.46
N LEU A 100 13.36 -0.10 -9.58
CA LEU A 100 12.78 -0.48 -10.87
C LEU A 100 12.61 0.74 -11.79
N ILE A 101 12.21 1.90 -11.26
CA ILE A 101 12.13 3.16 -12.00
C ILE A 101 13.52 3.55 -12.52
N SER A 102 14.56 3.47 -11.69
CA SER A 102 15.92 3.80 -12.10
C SER A 102 16.44 2.86 -13.21
N GLN A 103 16.22 1.56 -13.07
CA GLN A 103 16.62 0.55 -14.06
C GLN A 103 15.87 0.73 -15.38
N THR A 104 14.56 0.98 -15.33
CA THR A 104 13.76 1.21 -16.53
C THR A 104 14.11 2.52 -17.23
N ALA A 105 14.50 3.56 -16.49
CA ALA A 105 15.01 4.79 -17.08
C ALA A 105 16.34 4.54 -17.83
N ALA A 106 17.29 3.84 -17.20
CA ALA A 106 18.57 3.50 -17.82
C ALA A 106 18.39 2.63 -19.08
N LEU A 107 17.53 1.61 -19.02
CA LEU A 107 17.24 0.75 -20.18
C LEU A 107 16.56 1.52 -21.31
N ARG A 108 15.68 2.49 -21.01
CA ARG A 108 15.08 3.35 -22.04
C ARG A 108 16.13 4.21 -22.74
N GLU A 109 17.07 4.78 -22.00
CA GLU A 109 18.15 5.56 -22.58
C GLU A 109 19.04 4.71 -23.49
N GLN A 110 19.42 3.51 -23.04
CA GLN A 110 20.17 2.55 -23.84
C GLN A 110 19.41 2.13 -25.11
N ALA A 111 18.11 1.83 -25.00
CA ALA A 111 17.29 1.49 -26.14
C ALA A 111 17.20 2.63 -27.17
N LEU A 112 17.06 3.88 -26.70
CA LEU A 112 17.09 5.05 -27.57
C LEU A 112 18.44 5.22 -28.27
N HIS A 113 19.54 5.02 -27.55
CA HIS A 113 20.89 5.07 -28.13
C HIS A 113 21.06 3.98 -29.20
N THR A 114 20.75 2.73 -28.88
CA THR A 114 20.85 1.61 -29.82
C THR A 114 19.97 1.82 -31.05
N SER A 115 18.73 2.29 -30.87
CA SER A 115 17.83 2.60 -31.99
C SER A 115 18.36 3.73 -32.88
N LYS A 116 18.99 4.77 -32.30
CA LYS A 116 19.67 5.81 -33.07
C LYS A 116 20.84 5.22 -33.87
N CYS A 117 21.69 4.41 -33.24
CA CYS A 117 22.80 3.75 -33.91
C CYS A 117 22.33 2.82 -35.03
N GLU A 118 21.26 2.05 -34.82
CA GLU A 118 20.65 1.19 -35.83
C GLU A 118 20.10 2.00 -37.01
N ARG A 119 19.41 3.11 -36.75
CA ARG A 119 18.93 4.03 -37.79
C ARG A 119 20.07 4.65 -38.60
N LEU A 120 21.16 5.02 -37.94
CA LEU A 120 22.34 5.54 -38.61
C LEU A 120 23.03 4.46 -39.45
N ALA A 121 23.21 3.26 -38.90
CA ALA A 121 23.82 2.14 -39.59
C ALA A 121 23.01 1.71 -40.82
N SER A 122 21.67 1.62 -40.70
CA SER A 122 20.78 1.31 -41.82
C SER A 122 20.76 2.40 -42.89
N ALA A 123 20.72 3.68 -42.50
CA ALA A 123 20.82 4.79 -43.44
C ALA A 123 22.17 4.80 -44.18
N LEU A 124 23.25 4.48 -43.49
CA LEU A 124 24.59 4.38 -44.06
C LEU A 124 24.72 3.18 -45.01
N ALA A 125 24.20 2.00 -44.62
CA ALA A 125 24.15 0.82 -45.47
C ALA A 125 23.36 1.08 -46.76
N ASN A 126 22.15 1.64 -46.65
CA ASN A 126 21.33 1.99 -47.82
C ASN A 126 21.95 3.10 -48.69
N GLY A 127 22.74 4.01 -48.09
CA GLY A 127 23.39 5.10 -48.80
C GLY A 127 24.65 4.70 -49.58
N LEU A 128 25.26 3.57 -49.20
CA LEU A 128 26.52 3.06 -49.75
C LEU A 128 26.37 1.79 -50.60
N GLN A 129 25.23 1.10 -50.55
CA GLN A 129 24.92 -0.02 -51.44
C GLN A 129 24.35 0.49 -52.77
N LEU A 130 24.74 -0.13 -53.88
CA LEU A 130 24.04 0.06 -55.15
C LEU A 130 22.85 -0.91 -55.20
N PRO A 131 21.75 -0.55 -55.87
CA PRO A 131 20.67 -1.50 -56.08
C PRO A 131 21.16 -2.68 -56.93
N PRO A 132 20.74 -3.92 -56.62
CA PRO A 132 21.30 -5.13 -57.23
C PRO A 132 21.09 -5.19 -58.74
N GLU A 133 20.08 -4.48 -59.27
CA GLU A 133 19.83 -4.36 -60.70
C GLU A 133 20.90 -3.53 -61.42
N GLU A 134 21.39 -2.46 -60.78
CA GLU A 134 22.45 -1.61 -61.33
C GLU A 134 23.83 -2.26 -61.13
N GLU A 135 24.04 -2.97 -60.03
CA GLU A 135 25.24 -3.81 -59.84
C GLU A 135 25.33 -4.92 -60.89
N ALA A 136 24.21 -5.55 -61.25
CA ALA A 136 24.18 -6.57 -62.30
C ALA A 136 24.54 -6.00 -63.68
N VAL A 137 24.08 -4.78 -64.00
CA VAL A 137 24.45 -4.09 -65.25
C VAL A 137 25.94 -3.73 -65.27
N LEU A 138 26.50 -3.30 -64.14
CA LEU A 138 27.93 -2.93 -64.04
C LEU A 138 28.87 -4.14 -64.04
N ASN A 139 28.44 -5.28 -63.47
CA ASN A 139 29.22 -6.52 -63.43
C ASN A 139 28.99 -7.42 -64.66
N SER A 140 28.12 -7.02 -65.60
CA SER A 140 27.88 -7.75 -66.84
C SER A 140 29.04 -7.59 -67.83
N PRO A 141 29.33 -8.61 -68.65
CA PRO A 141 30.43 -8.55 -69.61
C PRO A 141 30.22 -7.43 -70.64
N PRO A 142 31.30 -6.83 -71.17
CA PRO A 142 31.28 -5.64 -72.02
C PRO A 142 30.57 -5.79 -73.37
N ASP A 143 30.18 -7.02 -73.74
CA ASP A 143 29.54 -7.40 -75.00
C ASP A 143 28.00 -7.56 -74.90
N ALA A 144 27.43 -7.38 -73.70
CA ALA A 144 25.99 -7.47 -73.51
C ALA A 144 25.29 -6.18 -73.98
N ALA A 145 24.23 -6.34 -74.78
CA ALA A 145 23.43 -5.25 -75.34
C ALA A 145 22.62 -4.54 -74.24
N HIS A 146 23.23 -3.54 -73.61
CA HIS A 146 22.56 -2.69 -72.64
C HIS A 146 22.08 -1.41 -73.31
N GLU A 147 20.91 -0.91 -72.89
CA GLU A 147 20.51 0.45 -73.20
C GLU A 147 21.55 1.41 -72.59
N LEU A 148 22.20 2.22 -73.44
CA LEU A 148 23.26 3.16 -73.04
C LEU A 148 22.82 4.05 -71.87
N ASP A 149 21.54 4.43 -71.84
CA ASP A 149 20.95 5.24 -70.77
C ASP A 149 20.94 4.52 -69.41
N LYS A 150 20.72 3.20 -69.38
CA LYS A 150 20.75 2.40 -68.14
C LYS A 150 22.17 2.25 -67.60
N LEU A 151 23.15 2.06 -68.47
CA LEU A 151 24.57 1.97 -68.10
C LEU A 151 25.14 3.30 -67.61
N LEU A 152 24.81 4.40 -68.31
CA LEU A 152 25.20 5.75 -67.86
C LEU A 152 24.51 6.14 -66.55
N GLY A 153 23.26 5.72 -66.35
CA GLY A 153 22.54 5.85 -65.08
C GLY A 153 23.23 5.13 -63.93
N ALA A 154 23.56 3.85 -64.11
CA ALA A 154 24.26 3.04 -63.12
C ALA A 154 25.66 3.59 -62.78
N LEU A 155 26.44 4.05 -63.78
CA LEU A 155 27.75 4.67 -63.56
C LEU A 155 27.66 6.02 -62.83
N ALA A 156 26.64 6.84 -63.12
CA ALA A 156 26.41 8.08 -62.40
C ALA A 156 26.06 7.83 -60.93
N LEU A 157 25.28 6.77 -60.66
CA LEU A 157 24.91 6.36 -59.31
C LEU A 157 26.11 5.77 -58.55
N ALA A 158 26.93 4.93 -59.20
CA ALA A 158 28.20 4.44 -58.68
C ALA A 158 29.17 5.58 -58.32
N ARG A 159 29.31 6.58 -59.20
CA ARG A 159 30.13 7.77 -58.93
C ARG A 159 29.62 8.58 -57.74
N LYS A 160 28.30 8.65 -57.56
CA LYS A 160 27.67 9.33 -56.42
C LYS A 160 27.89 8.58 -55.11
N VAL A 161 27.77 7.25 -55.12
CA VAL A 161 28.10 6.38 -53.98
C VAL A 161 29.58 6.48 -53.62
N HIS A 162 30.48 6.40 -54.60
CA HIS A 162 31.92 6.59 -54.40
C HIS A 162 32.25 8.00 -53.86
N GLY A 163 31.56 9.04 -54.34
CA GLY A 163 31.68 10.40 -53.81
C GLY A 163 31.29 10.49 -52.33
N ARG A 164 30.22 9.80 -51.92
CA ARG A 164 29.80 9.70 -50.50
C ARG A 164 30.83 8.92 -49.68
N GLY A 165 31.28 7.76 -50.16
CA GLY A 165 32.34 6.97 -49.51
C GLY A 165 33.62 7.76 -49.31
N ARG A 166 34.07 8.50 -50.33
CA ARG A 166 35.24 9.39 -50.22
C ARG A 166 35.03 10.52 -49.21
N SER A 167 33.83 11.08 -49.09
CA SER A 167 33.54 12.10 -48.05
C SER A 167 33.55 11.55 -46.62
N LEU A 168 33.37 10.23 -46.46
CA LEU A 168 33.45 9.51 -45.19
C LEU A 168 34.88 9.04 -44.87
N ALA A 169 35.80 9.08 -45.83
CA ALA A 169 37.19 8.68 -45.65
C ALA A 169 37.90 9.64 -44.69
N GLY A 170 38.50 9.10 -43.62
CA GLY A 170 39.05 9.88 -42.50
C GLY A 170 38.11 10.10 -41.31
N SER A 171 36.87 9.57 -41.35
CA SER A 171 35.99 9.49 -40.18
C SER A 171 36.07 8.12 -39.49
N GLU A 172 35.32 7.91 -38.40
CA GLU A 172 35.25 6.61 -37.69
C GLU A 172 34.78 5.44 -38.59
N PHE A 173 34.21 5.73 -39.76
CA PHE A 173 33.77 4.73 -40.75
C PHE A 173 34.78 4.49 -41.89
N ASP A 174 36.05 4.87 -41.69
CA ASP A 174 37.10 4.80 -42.71
C ASP A 174 37.28 3.38 -43.30
N ALA A 175 37.15 2.33 -42.47
CA ALA A 175 37.22 0.94 -42.93
C ALA A 175 36.12 0.57 -43.93
N LEU A 176 34.87 0.97 -43.66
CA LEU A 176 33.73 0.77 -44.57
C LEU A 176 33.90 1.59 -45.84
N SER A 177 34.37 2.84 -45.71
CA SER A 177 34.64 3.69 -46.87
C SER A 177 35.69 3.09 -47.79
N LYS A 178 36.75 2.49 -47.23
CA LYS A 178 37.82 1.81 -47.98
C LYS A 178 37.30 0.56 -48.68
N GLN A 179 36.41 -0.20 -48.04
CA GLN A 179 35.79 -1.38 -48.65
C GLN A 179 34.90 -0.99 -49.84
N VAL A 180 34.08 0.06 -49.72
CA VAL A 180 33.23 0.56 -50.83
C VAL A 180 34.10 1.14 -51.95
N CYS A 181 35.14 1.90 -51.63
CA CYS A 181 36.08 2.41 -52.64
C CYS A 181 36.84 1.28 -53.35
N ALA A 182 37.17 0.19 -52.64
CA ALA A 182 37.86 -0.97 -53.21
C ALA A 182 36.95 -1.83 -54.10
N GLN A 183 35.65 -1.90 -53.82
CA GLN A 183 34.69 -2.63 -54.66
C GLN A 183 34.33 -1.88 -55.95
N MET A 184 34.55 -0.56 -56.01
CA MET A 184 34.21 0.32 -57.14
C MET A 184 35.43 0.75 -57.98
N SER A 185 36.64 0.29 -57.63
CA SER A 185 37.90 0.56 -58.36
C SER A 185 38.34 -0.64 -59.17
#